data_AF-A0A077WUE4-F1
#
_entry.id   AF-A0A077WUE4-F1
#
_cell.length_a   1.000
_cell.length_b   1.000
_cell.length_c   1.000
_cell.angle_alpha   90.00
_cell.angle_beta   90.00
_cell.angle_gamma   90.00
#
_symmetry.space_group_name_H-M   'P 1'
#
loop_
_entity.id
_entity.type
_entity.pdbx_description
1 polymer ?
#
loop_
_entity_poly.entity_id
_entity_poly.type
_entity_poly.pdbx_seq_one_letter_code
_entity_poly.pdbx_strand_id
1 'polypeptide(L)'
;MSTCPNLTWLNMISPHDVDLSSLPMTTCPNLTHLLVYRSYEDITLDQVIDIWNRFPSLEHLRLHAYADMQPALVVTDHCPSMKTLEVRVLDASSLEFEYKKEGPPSEEAEITNLNVSWEAFDDEPSLNINPILRRYRNTLQQLDLKKNI
;
A
#
# COMPACT_ATOMS: atom_id res chain seq x y z
N MET A 1 -12.48 -19.98 13.59
CA MET A 1 -12.16 -20.90 12.49
C MET A 1 -11.40 -20.08 11.45
N SER A 2 -10.22 -20.52 11.02
CA SER A 2 -9.47 -19.87 9.93
C SER A 2 -10.05 -20.28 8.59
N THR A 3 -10.35 -19.33 7.73
CA THR A 3 -10.84 -19.61 6.37
C THR A 3 -9.63 -19.78 5.45
N CYS A 4 -9.59 -20.78 4.57
CA CYS A 4 -8.50 -20.91 3.60
C CYS A 4 -7.05 -20.80 4.18
N PRO A 5 -6.64 -21.68 5.11
CA PRO A 5 -5.36 -21.58 5.81
C PRO A 5 -4.13 -21.67 4.88
N ASN A 6 -4.29 -22.16 3.66
CA ASN A 6 -3.21 -22.26 2.67
C ASN A 6 -3.20 -21.07 1.69
N LEU A 7 -4.11 -20.12 1.82
CA LEU A 7 -4.16 -18.96 0.93
C LEU A 7 -3.02 -18.01 1.26
N THR A 8 -2.08 -17.88 0.32
CA THR A 8 -0.94 -16.97 0.41
C THR A 8 -1.09 -15.74 -0.47
N TRP A 9 -1.98 -15.79 -1.46
CA TRP A 9 -2.18 -14.73 -2.44
C TRP A 9 -3.66 -14.48 -2.67
N LEU A 10 -4.08 -13.23 -2.61
CA LEU A 10 -5.44 -12.78 -2.91
C LEU A 10 -5.39 -11.58 -3.86
N ASN A 11 -6.17 -11.65 -4.93
CA ASN A 11 -6.29 -10.58 -5.91
C ASN A 11 -7.77 -10.23 -6.08
N MET A 12 -8.12 -8.98 -5.78
CA MET A 12 -9.46 -8.42 -5.92
C MET A 12 -9.44 -7.33 -7.00
N ILE A 13 -10.12 -7.58 -8.11
CA ILE A 13 -10.23 -6.66 -9.25
C ILE A 13 -11.66 -6.14 -9.32
N SER A 14 -11.80 -4.83 -9.28
CA SER A 14 -13.07 -4.12 -9.25
C SER A 14 -14.07 -4.65 -8.22
N PRO A 15 -13.66 -4.84 -6.95
CA PRO A 15 -14.62 -5.13 -5.90
C PRO A 15 -15.57 -3.94 -5.72
N HIS A 16 -16.84 -4.23 -5.50
CA HIS A 16 -17.82 -3.20 -5.14
C HIS A 16 -17.47 -2.52 -3.81
N ASP A 17 -17.03 -3.31 -2.84
CA ASP A 17 -16.62 -2.87 -1.52
C ASP A 17 -15.39 -3.66 -1.08
N VAL A 18 -14.48 -2.98 -0.38
CA VAL A 18 -13.24 -3.54 0.20
C VAL A 18 -13.43 -3.73 1.72
N ASP A 19 -14.65 -3.59 2.24
CA ASP A 19 -14.94 -3.80 3.65
C ASP A 19 -14.72 -5.26 4.05
N LEU A 20 -13.55 -5.48 4.64
CA LEU A 20 -13.18 -6.75 5.24
C LEU A 20 -13.66 -6.87 6.69
N SER A 21 -14.47 -5.91 7.20
CA SER A 21 -14.97 -5.90 8.58
C SER A 21 -15.78 -7.15 8.92
N SER A 22 -16.53 -7.65 7.94
CA SER A 22 -17.36 -8.85 8.04
C SER A 22 -16.55 -10.15 8.16
N LEU A 23 -15.27 -10.14 7.77
CA LEU A 23 -14.38 -11.27 7.89
C LEU A 23 -13.83 -11.36 9.33
N PRO A 24 -13.62 -12.56 9.90
CA PRO A 24 -12.86 -12.72 11.14
C PRO A 24 -11.47 -12.06 11.06
N MET A 25 -10.93 -11.55 12.19
CA MET A 25 -9.57 -10.98 12.24
C MET A 25 -8.45 -11.95 11.84
N THR A 26 -8.72 -13.26 11.78
CA THR A 26 -7.75 -14.31 11.44
C THR A 26 -8.14 -15.07 10.17
N THR A 27 -8.79 -14.39 9.23
CA THR A 27 -9.42 -15.06 8.10
C THR A 27 -8.44 -15.76 7.18
N CYS A 28 -7.18 -15.33 7.03
CA CYS A 28 -6.18 -16.06 6.23
C CYS A 28 -4.79 -15.82 6.82
N PRO A 29 -4.35 -16.61 7.83
CA PRO A 29 -3.16 -16.28 8.61
C PRO A 29 -1.85 -16.35 7.79
N ASN A 30 -1.86 -17.04 6.66
CA ASN A 30 -0.69 -17.22 5.79
C ASN A 30 -0.73 -16.31 4.55
N LEU A 31 -1.67 -15.35 4.47
CA LEU A 31 -1.76 -14.44 3.35
C LEU A 31 -0.55 -13.49 3.34
N THR A 32 0.29 -13.60 2.32
CA THR A 32 1.50 -12.78 2.15
C THR A 32 1.33 -11.72 1.07
N HIS A 33 0.39 -11.89 0.14
CA HIS A 33 0.14 -10.96 -0.96
C HIS A 33 -1.34 -10.61 -1.07
N LEU A 34 -1.63 -9.32 -1.05
CA LEU A 34 -2.98 -8.77 -1.27
C LEU A 34 -2.92 -7.67 -2.32
N LEU A 35 -3.70 -7.83 -3.38
CA LEU A 35 -3.92 -6.81 -4.40
C LEU A 35 -5.39 -6.42 -4.40
N VAL A 36 -5.65 -5.11 -4.31
CA VAL A 36 -6.97 -4.51 -4.48
C VAL A 36 -6.87 -3.45 -5.56
N TYR A 37 -7.50 -3.70 -6.70
CA TYR A 37 -7.39 -2.86 -7.88
C TYR A 37 -8.76 -2.35 -8.33
N ARG A 38 -8.87 -1.04 -8.57
CA ARG A 38 -10.08 -0.35 -9.09
C ARG A 38 -11.35 -0.65 -8.30
N SER A 39 -11.31 -0.60 -6.97
CA SER A 39 -12.53 -0.66 -6.18
C SER A 39 -13.51 0.46 -6.61
N TYR A 40 -14.81 0.17 -6.57
CA TYR A 40 -15.82 1.17 -6.91
C TYR A 40 -15.94 2.25 -5.83
N GLU A 41 -15.66 1.88 -4.58
CA GLU A 41 -15.56 2.79 -3.46
C GLU A 41 -14.10 3.07 -3.12
N ASP A 42 -13.84 4.30 -2.67
CA ASP A 42 -12.51 4.73 -2.23
C ASP A 42 -12.09 3.91 -1.01
N ILE A 43 -10.88 3.34 -1.08
CA ILE A 43 -10.30 2.66 0.07
C ILE A 43 -9.93 3.71 1.10
N THR A 44 -10.66 3.70 2.20
CA THR A 44 -10.43 4.60 3.33
C THR A 44 -9.17 4.20 4.11
N LEU A 45 -8.60 5.15 4.85
CA LEU A 45 -7.49 4.88 5.73
C LEU A 45 -7.80 3.75 6.74
N ASP A 46 -8.98 3.78 7.36
CA ASP A 46 -9.38 2.77 8.34
C ASP A 46 -9.41 1.36 7.71
N GLN A 47 -9.83 1.23 6.46
CA GLN A 47 -9.79 -0.05 5.73
C GLN A 47 -8.35 -0.51 5.46
N VAL A 48 -7.42 0.39 5.15
CA VAL A 48 -5.98 0.05 5.01
C VAL A 48 -5.42 -0.48 6.33
N ILE A 49 -5.74 0.19 7.44
CA ILE A 49 -5.31 -0.23 8.79
C ILE A 49 -5.90 -1.61 9.13
N ASP A 50 -7.19 -1.81 8.84
CA ASP A 50 -7.88 -3.07 9.06
C ASP A 50 -7.28 -4.23 8.26
N ILE A 51 -6.87 -4.00 7.01
CA ILE A 51 -6.16 -4.98 6.19
C ILE A 51 -4.90 -5.47 6.91
N TRP A 52 -4.07 -4.55 7.41
CA TRP A 52 -2.83 -4.91 8.12
C TRP A 52 -3.09 -5.70 9.40
N ASN A 53 -4.10 -5.28 10.17
CA ASN A 53 -4.47 -5.96 11.42
C ASN A 53 -5.01 -7.39 11.18
N ARG A 54 -5.65 -7.62 10.02
CA ARG A 54 -6.26 -8.93 9.66
C ARG A 54 -5.27 -9.91 9.04
N PHE A 55 -4.22 -9.41 8.40
CA PHE A 55 -3.24 -10.23 7.70
C PHE A 55 -1.83 -10.00 8.27
N PRO A 56 -1.50 -10.59 9.43
CA PRO A 56 -0.22 -10.35 10.11
C PRO A 56 1.00 -10.89 9.34
N SER A 57 0.78 -11.79 8.39
CA SER A 57 1.83 -12.34 7.51
C SER A 57 2.00 -11.57 6.20
N LEU A 58 1.28 -10.45 6.01
CA LEU A 58 1.29 -9.73 4.76
C LEU A 58 2.66 -9.11 4.49
N GLU A 59 3.22 -9.45 3.34
CA GLU A 59 4.53 -8.98 2.88
C GLU A 59 4.40 -7.99 1.73
N HIS A 60 3.30 -8.10 0.96
CA HIS A 60 3.01 -7.28 -0.20
C HIS A 60 1.55 -6.83 -0.17
N LEU A 61 1.34 -5.51 -0.17
CA LEU A 61 0.03 -4.91 -0.28
C LEU A 61 0.01 -3.93 -1.44
N ARG A 62 -0.94 -4.08 -2.36
CA ARG A 62 -1.15 -3.13 -3.45
C ARG A 62 -2.58 -2.64 -3.47
N LEU A 63 -2.74 -1.32 -3.45
CA LEU A 63 -4.02 -0.63 -3.31
C LEU A 63 -4.16 0.45 -4.37
N HIS A 64 -5.32 0.49 -5.01
CA HIS A 64 -5.75 1.64 -5.80
C HIS A 64 -6.49 2.62 -4.87
N ALA A 65 -6.13 3.89 -4.88
CA ALA A 65 -6.80 4.95 -4.13
C ALA A 65 -7.00 6.20 -4.99
N TYR A 66 -8.04 6.97 -4.70
CA TYR A 66 -8.32 8.23 -5.39
C TYR A 66 -7.72 9.40 -4.62
N ALA A 67 -6.73 10.06 -5.22
CA ALA A 67 -6.09 11.32 -4.83
C ALA A 67 -5.64 11.49 -3.36
N ASP A 68 -5.72 10.45 -2.52
CA ASP A 68 -5.38 10.49 -1.12
C ASP A 68 -4.00 9.88 -0.85
N MET A 69 -3.09 10.67 -0.28
CA MET A 69 -1.77 10.24 0.16
C MET A 69 -1.75 9.73 1.60
N GLN A 70 -2.82 9.86 2.37
CA GLN A 70 -2.85 9.38 3.76
C GLN A 70 -2.37 7.93 3.90
N PRO A 71 -2.77 6.97 3.05
CA PRO A 71 -2.27 5.60 3.13
C PRO A 71 -0.73 5.52 3.16
N ALA A 72 -0.04 6.34 2.35
CA ALA A 72 1.42 6.37 2.31
C ALA A 72 2.09 6.90 3.59
N LEU A 73 1.38 7.68 4.42
CA LEU A 73 1.93 8.38 5.58
C LEU A 73 1.83 7.59 6.90
N VAL A 74 0.90 6.66 6.96
CA VAL A 74 0.45 5.95 8.18
C VAL A 74 0.67 4.44 8.12
N VAL A 75 0.97 3.88 6.94
CA VAL A 75 1.17 2.43 6.78
C VAL A 75 2.20 1.87 7.75
N THR A 76 3.26 2.65 8.03
CA THR A 76 4.39 2.24 8.87
C THR A 76 4.05 2.20 10.35
N ASP A 77 3.04 2.96 10.79
CA ASP A 77 2.54 2.91 12.16
C ASP A 77 1.82 1.59 12.46
N HIS A 78 1.32 0.91 11.43
CA HIS A 78 0.57 -0.34 11.55
C HIS A 78 1.32 -1.58 11.04
N CYS A 79 2.26 -1.39 10.11
CA CYS A 79 3.10 -2.45 9.57
C CYS A 79 4.58 -2.02 9.55
N PRO A 80 5.27 -2.11 10.70
CA PRO A 80 6.65 -1.63 10.86
C PRO A 80 7.66 -2.39 9.98
N SER A 81 7.31 -3.59 9.50
CA SER A 81 8.19 -4.40 8.66
C SER A 81 8.28 -3.94 7.20
N MET A 82 7.45 -3.00 6.77
CA MET A 82 7.47 -2.49 5.39
C MET A 82 8.69 -1.61 5.15
N LYS A 83 9.41 -1.85 4.05
CA LYS A 83 10.64 -1.13 3.69
C LYS A 83 10.53 -0.35 2.40
N THR A 84 9.69 -0.83 1.49
CA THR A 84 9.49 -0.20 0.19
C THR A 84 8.07 0.33 0.10
N LEU A 85 7.97 1.58 -0.31
CA LEU A 85 6.75 2.24 -0.73
C LEU A 85 6.92 2.64 -2.20
N GLU A 86 6.04 2.13 -3.05
CA GLU A 86 5.92 2.55 -4.42
C GLU A 86 4.59 3.28 -4.62
N VAL A 87 4.66 4.48 -5.18
CA VAL A 87 3.52 5.34 -5.50
C VAL A 87 3.48 5.51 -7.02
N ARG A 88 2.43 5.01 -7.66
CA ARG A 88 2.20 5.23 -9.10
C ARG A 88 1.04 6.19 -9.30
N VAL A 89 1.28 7.26 -10.04
CA VAL A 89 0.24 8.16 -10.51
C VAL A 89 -0.32 7.58 -11.81
N LEU A 90 -1.56 7.10 -11.73
CA LEU A 90 -2.26 6.47 -12.85
C LEU A 90 -3.07 7.49 -13.65
N ASP A 91 -3.50 8.60 -13.06
CA ASP A 91 -4.08 9.76 -13.75
C ASP A 91 -4.13 10.97 -12.79
N ALA A 92 -4.80 12.07 -13.18
CA ALA A 92 -4.93 13.28 -12.38
C ALA A 92 -5.57 13.08 -10.98
N SER A 93 -6.31 11.98 -10.80
CA SER A 93 -7.07 11.64 -9.61
C SER A 93 -6.79 10.25 -9.05
N SER A 94 -6.02 9.41 -9.75
CA SER A 94 -5.81 8.02 -9.40
C SER A 94 -4.37 7.73 -9.00
N LEU A 95 -4.22 7.14 -7.82
CA LEU A 95 -2.96 6.69 -7.25
C LEU A 95 -3.01 5.18 -7.02
N GLU A 96 -1.85 4.57 -7.16
CA GLU A 96 -1.61 3.21 -6.74
C GLU A 96 -0.48 3.18 -5.72
N PHE A 97 -0.73 2.54 -4.58
CA PHE A 97 0.26 2.32 -3.55
C PHE A 97 0.64 0.85 -3.54
N GLU A 98 1.93 0.55 -3.56
CA GLU A 98 2.46 -0.79 -3.40
C GLU A 98 3.48 -0.79 -2.25
N TYR A 99 3.18 -1.55 -1.21
CA TYR A 99 4.00 -1.71 -0.01
C TYR A 99 4.67 -3.08 -0.04
N LYS A 100 5.98 -3.12 0.23
CA LYS A 100 6.75 -4.36 0.26
C LYS A 100 7.62 -4.46 1.51
N LYS A 101 7.60 -5.64 2.10
CA LYS A 101 8.57 -6.07 3.10
C LYS A 101 9.84 -6.49 2.37
N GLU A 102 10.95 -5.82 2.65
CA GLU A 102 12.25 -6.17 2.10
C GLU A 102 13.25 -6.40 3.23
N GLY A 103 14.14 -7.39 3.04
CA GLY A 103 15.20 -7.69 4.00
C GLY A 103 14.75 -8.49 5.24
N PRO A 104 15.72 -8.81 6.11
CA PRO A 104 15.44 -9.48 7.37
C PRO A 104 14.60 -8.56 8.29
N PRO A 105 13.85 -9.12 9.25
CA PRO A 105 13.14 -8.31 10.24
C PRO A 105 14.14 -7.42 10.98
N SER A 106 14.18 -6.14 10.63
CA SER A 106 14.98 -5.14 11.32
C SER A 106 14.17 -4.56 12.48
N GLU A 107 14.84 -4.21 13.57
CA GLU A 107 14.20 -3.54 14.71
C GLU A 107 13.70 -2.13 14.38
N GLU A 108 14.28 -1.48 13.37
CA GLU A 108 13.85 -0.16 12.91
C GLU A 108 12.75 -0.27 11.85
N ALA A 109 11.66 0.43 12.11
CA ALA A 109 10.31 0.14 11.63
C ALA A 109 9.84 1.10 10.53
N GLU A 110 10.68 1.43 9.54
CA GLU A 110 10.37 2.55 8.64
C GLU A 110 10.73 2.29 7.17
N ILE A 111 10.07 3.04 6.27
CA ILE A 111 10.34 3.03 4.83
C ILE A 111 11.78 3.51 4.59
N THR A 112 12.52 2.71 3.83
CA THR A 112 13.88 3.03 3.37
C THR A 112 13.92 3.30 1.87
N ASN A 113 12.97 2.75 1.11
CA ASN A 113 12.95 2.83 -0.34
C ASN A 113 11.62 3.46 -0.80
N LEU A 114 11.70 4.63 -1.43
CA LEU A 114 10.54 5.31 -2.03
C LEU A 114 10.71 5.34 -3.55
N ASN A 115 9.77 4.75 -4.27
CA ASN A 115 9.68 4.86 -5.72
C ASN A 115 8.40 5.64 -6.07
N VAL A 116 8.54 6.75 -6.79
CA VAL A 116 7.40 7.49 -7.31
C VAL A 116 7.47 7.45 -8.82
N SER A 117 6.42 6.97 -9.45
CA SER A 117 6.30 6.98 -10.90
C SER A 117 4.98 7.57 -11.36
N TRP A 118 4.97 8.12 -12.57
CA TRP A 118 3.80 8.71 -13.19
C TRP A 118 3.72 8.31 -14.66
N GLU A 119 2.53 7.95 -15.11
CA GLU A 119 2.26 7.74 -16.54
C GLU A 119 2.28 9.09 -17.28
N ALA A 120 2.74 9.09 -18.53
CA ALA A 120 2.84 10.29 -19.34
C ALA A 120 1.44 10.79 -19.76
N PHE A 121 0.82 11.62 -18.93
CA PHE A 121 -0.36 12.39 -19.30
C PHE A 121 0.03 13.77 -19.86
N ASP A 122 -0.84 14.32 -20.71
CA ASP A 122 -0.71 15.67 -21.26
C ASP A 122 -0.76 16.74 -20.16
N ASP A 123 -1.43 16.44 -19.04
CA ASP A 123 -1.43 17.23 -17.83
C ASP A 123 -0.42 16.66 -16.83
N GLU A 124 0.55 17.47 -16.43
CA GLU A 124 1.56 17.07 -15.46
C GLU A 124 0.88 16.90 -14.08
N PRO A 125 0.81 15.68 -13.51
CA PRO A 125 0.11 15.49 -12.25
C PRO A 125 0.81 16.30 -11.16
N SER A 126 0.07 17.16 -10.47
CA SER A 126 0.57 17.99 -9.36
C SER A 126 0.74 17.19 -8.07
N LEU A 127 1.32 15.99 -8.16
CA LEU A 127 1.49 15.11 -7.01
C LEU A 127 2.52 15.72 -6.05
N ASN A 128 2.05 16.29 -4.95
CA ASN A 128 2.92 16.85 -3.93
C ASN A 128 3.47 15.75 -3.01
N ILE A 129 4.61 15.15 -3.35
CA ILE A 129 5.25 14.10 -2.53
C ILE A 129 5.97 14.63 -1.27
N ASN A 130 6.02 15.94 -1.06
CA ASN A 130 6.72 16.53 0.09
C ASN A 130 6.28 15.99 1.45
N PRO A 131 4.99 15.68 1.72
CA PRO A 131 4.58 15.08 2.98
C PRO A 131 5.25 13.71 3.22
N ILE A 132 5.34 12.87 2.19
CA ILE A 132 5.98 11.55 2.26
C ILE A 132 7.49 11.72 2.53
N LEU A 133 8.14 12.62 1.80
CA LEU A 133 9.56 12.92 2.01
C LEU A 133 9.83 13.44 3.42
N ARG A 134 8.98 14.32 3.96
CA ARG A 134 9.11 14.84 5.33
C ARG A 134 8.92 13.74 6.37
N ARG A 135 7.98 12.81 6.13
CA ARG A 135 7.69 11.68 7.02
C ARG A 135 8.89 10.75 7.14
N TYR A 136 9.49 10.36 6.02
CA TYR A 136 10.56 9.36 5.98
C TYR A 136 11.98 9.93 5.85
N ARG A 137 12.16 11.25 6.05
CA ARG A 137 13.43 11.96 5.81
C ARG A 137 14.65 11.38 6.54
N ASN A 138 14.46 10.72 7.67
CA ASN A 138 15.54 10.19 8.50
C ASN A 138 15.90 8.74 8.16
N THR A 139 15.03 8.03 7.44
CA THR A 139 15.17 6.59 7.17
C THR A 139 15.28 6.29 5.69
N LEU A 140 14.88 7.22 4.83
CA LEU A 140 14.95 7.07 3.39
C LEU A 140 16.41 6.94 2.93
N GLN A 141 16.74 5.78 2.36
CA GLN A 141 18.04 5.46 1.79
C GLN A 141 18.02 5.57 0.27
N GLN A 142 16.88 5.24 -0.35
CA GLN A 142 16.70 5.27 -1.79
C GLN A 142 15.44 6.04 -2.18
N LEU A 143 15.61 7.00 -3.09
CA LEU A 143 14.53 7.74 -3.73
C LEU A 143 14.66 7.58 -5.24
N ASP A 144 13.61 7.06 -5.88
CA ASP A 144 13.51 6.91 -7.32
C ASP A 144 12.30 7.67 -7.83
N LEU A 145 12.50 8.46 -8.88
CA LEU A 145 11.52 9.38 -9.46
C LEU A 145 11.49 9.13 -10.97
N LYS A 146 10.42 8.50 -11.46
CA LYS A 146 10.34 7.98 -12.83
C LYS A 146 9.12 8.48 -13.59
N LYS A 147 9.35 9.03 -14.77
CA LYS A 147 8.31 9.20 -15.79
C LYS A 147 8.27 7.93 -16.64
N ASN A 148 7.12 7.24 -16.65
CA ASN A 148 6.89 6.12 -17.55
C ASN A 148 6.50 6.69 -18.92
N ILE A 149 7.31 6.38 -19.94
CA ILE A 149 7.16 6.83 -21.34
C ILE A 149 6.44 5.74 -22.14
#